data_AF-A0A534ZEF3-F1
#
_entry.id   AF-A0A534ZEF3-F1
#
_cell.length_a   1.000
_cell.length_b   1.000
_cell.length_c   1.000
_cell.angle_alpha   90.00
_cell.angle_beta   90.00
_cell.angle_gamma   90.00
#
_symmetry.space_group_name_H-M   'P 1'
#
loop_
_entity.id
_entity.type
_entity.pdbx_description
1 polymer ?
#
loop_
_entity_poly.entity_id
_entity_poly.type
_entity_poly.pdbx_seq_one_letter_code
_entity_poly.pdbx_strand_id
1 'polypeptide(L)'
;MKFRYSRWDGTQKLDDLDAGDVLDALSDDLMNYGDLNAALQRLLRWGSPNMPGLEQLLKQLREQRERELGRYNLDSTVEQL
;
A
#
# COMPACT_ATOMS: atom_id res chain seq x y z
N MET A 1 1.80 -18.49 5.45
CA MET A 1 0.90 -17.65 6.28
C MET A 1 -0.43 -17.47 5.56
N LYS A 2 -1.58 -17.74 6.20
CA LYS A 2 -2.91 -17.49 5.61
C LYS A 2 -3.40 -16.12 6.08
N PHE A 3 -3.41 -15.13 5.20
CA PHE A 3 -4.05 -13.84 5.47
C PHE A 3 -5.56 -14.01 5.33
N ARG A 4 -6.31 -13.68 6.39
CA ARG A 4 -7.77 -13.77 6.44
C ARG A 4 -8.32 -12.38 6.24
N TYR A 5 -8.87 -12.11 5.05
CA TYR A 5 -9.60 -10.88 4.79
C TYR A 5 -10.87 -10.85 5.65
N SER A 6 -11.08 -9.74 6.35
CA SER A 6 -12.29 -9.48 7.13
C SER A 6 -12.78 -8.06 6.86
N ARG A 7 -14.08 -7.82 7.05
CA ARG A 7 -14.66 -6.48 6.97
C ARG A 7 -14.10 -5.63 8.11
N TRP A 8 -13.74 -4.40 7.80
CA TRP A 8 -13.20 -3.44 8.77
C TRP A 8 -14.28 -3.05 9.78
N ASP A 9 -14.02 -3.28 11.06
CA ASP A 9 -14.92 -2.99 12.19
C ASP A 9 -14.41 -1.85 13.08
N GLY A 10 -13.40 -1.12 12.62
CA GLY A 10 -12.78 0.00 13.34
C GLY A 10 -11.78 -0.40 14.44
N THR A 11 -11.60 -1.69 14.75
CA THR A 11 -10.68 -2.13 15.82
C THR A 11 -9.32 -2.60 15.30
N GLN A 12 -9.15 -2.68 13.98
CA GLN A 12 -7.90 -3.11 13.36
C GLN A 12 -6.85 -2.00 13.46
N LYS A 13 -5.81 -2.25 14.27
CA LYS A 13 -4.60 -1.43 14.28
C LYS A 13 -3.81 -1.68 13.00
N LEU A 14 -3.76 -0.66 12.15
CA LEU A 14 -2.85 -0.60 11.01
C LEU A 14 -1.60 0.11 11.53
N ASP A 15 -0.62 -0.65 12.03
CA ASP A 15 0.57 -0.08 12.71
C ASP A 15 1.38 0.88 11.81
N ASP A 16 1.16 0.86 10.48
CA ASP A 16 1.84 1.71 9.49
C ASP A 16 1.04 2.94 9.04
N LEU A 17 -0.18 3.17 9.55
CA LEU A 17 -1.07 4.24 9.10
C LEU A 17 -1.57 5.06 10.31
N ASP A 18 -0.77 6.03 10.76
CA ASP A 18 -1.22 7.00 11.77
C ASP A 18 -2.24 7.98 11.16
N ALA A 19 -3.34 8.20 11.87
CA ALA A 19 -4.38 9.13 11.45
C ALA A 19 -3.86 10.59 11.42
N GLY A 20 -2.86 10.92 12.24
CA GLY A 20 -2.19 12.22 12.22
C GLY A 20 -1.52 12.51 10.88
N ASP A 21 -0.71 11.58 10.38
CA ASP A 21 -0.01 11.71 9.10
C ASP A 21 -0.97 11.89 7.91
N VAL A 22 -2.13 11.22 7.95
CA VAL A 22 -3.19 11.37 6.94
C VAL A 22 -3.73 12.80 6.95
N LEU A 23 -4.04 13.32 8.14
CA LEU A 23 -4.64 14.64 8.29
C LEU A 23 -3.66 15.76 7.92
N ASP A 24 -2.38 15.62 8.25
CA ASP A 24 -1.33 16.57 7.88
C ASP A 24 -1.16 16.62 6.36
N ALA A 25 -1.06 15.46 5.70
CA ALA A 25 -0.93 15.40 4.25
C ALA A 25 -2.14 15.99 3.51
N LEU A 26 -3.35 15.78 4.02
CA LEU A 26 -4.56 16.39 3.46
C LEU A 26 -4.62 17.90 3.70
N SER A 27 -4.16 18.37 4.85
CA SER A 27 -4.15 19.79 5.20
C SER A 27 -3.20 20.58 4.29
N ASP A 28 -2.00 20.05 4.03
CA ASP A 28 -1.02 20.66 3.13
C ASP A 28 -1.59 20.82 1.71
N ASP A 29 -2.21 19.76 1.18
CA ASP A 29 -2.81 19.80 -0.15
C ASP A 29 -4.05 20.71 -0.20
N LEU A 30 -4.86 20.77 0.86
CA LEU A 30 -6.01 21.66 0.94
C LEU A 30 -5.57 23.13 0.97
N MET A 31 -4.51 23.46 1.71
CA MET A 31 -3.95 24.83 1.70
C MET A 31 -3.37 25.22 0.34
N ASN A 32 -2.76 24.26 -0.37
CA ASN A 32 -2.14 24.54 -1.66
C ASN A 32 -3.14 24.70 -2.82
N TYR A 33 -4.28 23.99 -2.78
CA TYR A 33 -5.18 23.87 -3.94
C TYR A 33 -6.65 24.20 -3.65
N GLY A 34 -7.07 24.30 -2.39
CA GLY A 34 -8.44 24.63 -1.99
C GLY A 34 -9.49 23.54 -2.27
N ASP A 35 -9.10 22.38 -2.81
CA ASP A 35 -9.99 21.27 -3.15
C ASP A 35 -9.60 19.99 -2.40
N LEU A 36 -10.44 19.63 -1.43
CA LEU A 36 -10.28 18.43 -0.60
C LEU A 36 -10.41 17.12 -1.41
N ASN A 37 -11.26 17.08 -2.44
CA ASN A 37 -11.41 15.87 -3.25
C ASN A 37 -10.15 15.62 -4.07
N ALA A 38 -9.55 16.68 -4.62
CA ALA A 38 -8.28 16.59 -5.33
C ALA A 38 -7.14 16.17 -4.39
N ALA A 39 -7.11 16.68 -3.15
CA ALA A 39 -6.17 16.28 -2.11
C ALA A 39 -6.26 14.78 -1.79
N LEU A 40 -7.47 14.29 -1.52
CA LEU A 40 -7.72 12.86 -1.25
C LEU A 40 -7.32 11.98 -2.43
N GLN A 41 -7.64 12.38 -3.66
CA GLN A 41 -7.25 11.62 -4.86
C GLN A 41 -5.73 11.54 -5.01
N ARG A 42 -4.99 12.62 -4.71
CA ARG A 42 -3.53 12.62 -4.75
C ARG A 42 -2.92 11.78 -3.64
N LEU A 43 -3.39 11.92 -2.41
CA LEU A 43 -2.93 11.11 -1.28
C LEU A 43 -3.16 9.62 -1.55
N LEU A 44 -4.32 9.22 -2.06
CA LEU A 44 -4.59 7.82 -2.39
C LEU A 44 -3.69 7.30 -3.53
N ARG A 45 -3.44 8.12 -4.55
CA ARG A 45 -2.67 7.71 -5.72
C ARG A 45 -1.19 7.61 -5.42
N TRP A 46 -0.63 8.66 -4.82
CA TRP A 46 0.81 8.86 -4.66
C TRP A 46 1.30 8.60 -3.23
N GLY A 47 0.42 8.73 -2.25
CA GLY A 47 0.79 8.64 -0.84
C GLY A 47 1.31 9.97 -0.29
N SER A 48 2.02 9.84 0.82
CA SER A 48 2.71 10.89 1.59
C SER A 48 4.12 10.37 1.93
N PRO A 49 5.10 11.19 2.33
CA PRO A 49 6.44 10.72 2.68
C PRO A 49 6.48 9.51 3.64
N ASN A 50 5.53 9.43 4.58
CA ASN A 50 5.42 8.33 5.55
C ASN A 50 4.42 7.25 5.13
N MET A 51 3.72 7.42 4.01
CA MET A 51 2.60 6.55 3.61
C MET A 51 2.68 6.19 2.13
N PRO A 52 2.83 4.91 1.76
CA PRO A 52 2.87 4.51 0.36
C PRO A 52 1.50 4.71 -0.31
N GLY A 53 1.50 5.27 -1.52
CA GLY A 53 0.31 5.38 -2.35
C GLY A 53 -0.14 4.03 -2.93
N LEU A 54 -1.37 3.99 -3.44
CA LEU A 54 -1.94 2.78 -4.05
C LEU A 54 -1.10 2.25 -5.22
N GLU A 55 -0.55 3.14 -6.05
CA GLU A 55 0.31 2.71 -7.16
C GLU A 55 1.56 1.96 -6.66
N GLN A 56 2.16 2.44 -5.57
CA GLN A 56 3.33 1.82 -4.97
C GLN A 56 3.00 0.48 -4.31
N LEU A 57 1.88 0.40 -3.58
CA LEU A 57 1.41 -0.85 -2.98
C LEU A 57 1.11 -1.92 -4.03
N LEU A 58 0.45 -1.54 -5.13
CA LEU A 58 0.19 -2.45 -6.25
C LEU A 58 1.49 -2.93 -6.92
N LYS A 59 2.48 -2.05 -7.07
CA LYS A 59 3.79 -2.41 -7.58
C LYS A 59 4.50 -3.42 -6.66
N GLN A 60 4.54 -3.15 -5.36
CA GLN A 60 5.13 -4.06 -4.38
C GLN A 60 4.45 -5.44 -4.38
N LEU A 61 3.12 -5.48 -4.52
CA LEU A 61 2.37 -6.73 -4.60
C LEU A 61 2.74 -7.53 -5.85
N ARG A 62 2.92 -6.88 -7.00
CA ARG A 62 3.38 -7.55 -8.23
C ARG A 62 4.80 -8.10 -8.06
N GLU A 63 5.71 -7.31 -7.51
CA GLU A 63 7.09 -7.74 -7.25
C GLU A 63 7.17 -8.91 -6.25
N GLN A 64 6.31 -8.91 -5.21
CA GLN A 64 6.19 -10.04 -4.29
C GLN A 64 5.69 -11.30 -5.02
N ARG A 65 4.65 -11.16 -5.85
CA ARG A 65 4.12 -12.28 -6.64
C ARG A 65 5.17 -12.88 -7.57
N GLU A 66 5.93 -12.04 -8.27
CA GLU A 66 6.99 -12.50 -9.18
C GLU A 66 8.11 -13.23 -8.43
N ARG A 67 8.51 -12.73 -7.26
CA ARG A 67 9.53 -13.42 -6.42
C ARG A 67 9.07 -14.80 -5.97
N GLU A 68 7.82 -14.93 -5.54
CA GLU A 68 7.28 -16.23 -5.12
C GLU A 68 7.21 -17.20 -6.31
N LEU A 69 6.69 -16.78 -7.46
CA LEU A 69 6.67 -17.62 -8.67
C LEU A 69 8.07 -17.99 -9.16
N GLY A 70 9.02 -17.06 -9.09
CA GLY A 70 10.42 -17.32 -9.42
C GLY A 70 11.05 -18.38 -8.53
N ARG A 71 10.80 -18.33 -7.21
CA ARG A 71 11.28 -19.35 -6.26
C ARG A 71 10.73 -20.73 -6.57
N TYR A 72 9.42 -20.86 -6.83
CA TYR A 72 8.81 -22.15 -7.15
C TYR A 72 9.33 -22.73 -8.48
N ASN A 73 9.49 -21.89 -9.51
CA ASN A 73 10.05 -22.34 -10.78
C ASN A 73 11.51 -22.79 -10.64
N LEU A 74 12.33 -22.05 -9.89
CA LEU A 74 13.74 -22.41 -9.63
C LEU A 74 13.87 -23.74 -8.87
N ASP A 75 13.05 -23.94 -7.83
CA ASP A 75 13.03 -25.18 -7.05
C ASP A 75 12.72 -26.40 -7.94
N SER A 76 11.71 -26.26 -8.82
CA SER A 76 11.35 -27.32 -9.77
C SER A 76 12.41 -27.63 -10.82
N THR A 77 13.23 -26.64 -11.22
CA THR A 77 14.34 -26.85 -12.16
C THR A 77 15.57 -27.48 -11.50
N VAL A 78 15.78 -27.23 -10.20
CA VAL A 78 16.89 -27.83 -9.44
C VAL A 78 16.60 -29.30 -9.12
N GLU A 79 15.33 -29.65 -8.86
CA GLU A 79 14.92 -31.04 -8.59
C GLU A 79 15.00 -31.96 -9.83
N GLN A 80 15.10 -31.39 -11.04
CA GLN A 80 15.20 -32.13 -12.30
C GLN A 80 16.65 -32.40 -12.78
N LEU A 81 17.66 -32.08 -11.97
CA LEU A 81 19.08 -32.33 -12.23
C LEU A 81 19.65 -33.39 -11.29
#